data_AF-A0A5M8SKF0-F1
#
_entry.id   AF-A0A5M8SKF0-F1
#
_cell.length_a   1.000
_cell.length_b   1.000
_cell.length_c   1.000
_cell.angle_alpha   90.00
_cell.angle_beta   90.00
_cell.angle_gamma   90.00
#
_symmetry.space_group_name_H-M   'P 1'
#
loop_
_entity.id
_entity.type
_entity.pdbx_description
1 polymer ?
#
loop_
_entity_poly.entity_id
_entity_poly.type
_entity_poly.pdbx_seq_one_letter_code
_entity_poly.pdbx_strand_id
1 'polypeptide(L)'
;MPLWGTPITYRESLTRTYGKLGPVPFSDAVLSFTFQGDTKDVVAYSVPGSHGFEILKGVASVQVSASAGGPVLAQGTFLPAAGIFISADCTNGGVGFGSFAVADQHAPNFPGVVAYPGALLGPSCYDLKSNFEVGSGPTNTNFAWVLVNPRFPFAGWNLCGSPPMPLPTSSGDLYVTSMPCQPTTWKRGEFSGTLNGPTALETPDVYFPGTLKRTGAHEFEVSGALGPGFSVGELQSKGLKIWLGDVALVLPKNSMKPDARGWTFRGTVSGIELDLTISANRDADALSFQMKGRRAEPVGFPDFSPVLVAIGDE
;
A
#
# COMPACT_ATOMS: atom_id res chain seq x y z
N MET A 1 17.04 -7.93 2.74
CA MET A 1 16.19 -9.01 2.22
C MET A 1 15.00 -8.36 1.53
N PRO A 2 14.22 -9.08 0.73
CA PRO A 2 13.06 -8.47 0.07
C PRO A 2 12.12 -7.99 1.16
N LEU A 3 11.66 -6.74 1.07
CA LEU A 3 10.46 -6.27 1.73
C LEU A 3 9.42 -7.40 1.58
N TRP A 4 9.03 -8.07 2.65
CA TRP A 4 7.88 -8.98 2.59
C TRP A 4 6.66 -8.07 2.58
N GLY A 5 6.43 -7.42 1.45
CA GLY A 5 5.22 -6.65 1.36
C GLY A 5 4.04 -7.60 1.40
N THR A 6 2.97 -7.05 1.93
CA THR A 6 1.73 -7.76 2.14
C THR A 6 1.02 -7.81 0.80
N PRO A 7 0.59 -8.98 0.32
CA PRO A 7 -0.26 -9.03 -0.86
C PRO A 7 -1.47 -8.12 -0.65
N ILE A 8 -1.82 -7.31 -1.63
CA ILE A 8 -2.94 -6.37 -1.56
C ILE A 8 -3.80 -6.50 -2.83
N THR A 9 -5.12 -6.51 -2.66
CA THR A 9 -6.08 -6.52 -3.77
C THR A 9 -6.77 -5.17 -3.83
N TYR A 10 -6.72 -4.53 -4.99
CA TYR A 10 -7.56 -3.38 -5.31
C TYR A 10 -8.72 -3.80 -6.19
N ARG A 11 -9.88 -3.22 -5.95
CA ARG A 11 -11.09 -3.41 -6.76
C ARG A 11 -11.67 -2.05 -7.11
N GLU A 12 -12.06 -1.90 -8.36
CA GLU A 12 -12.86 -0.76 -8.80
C GLU A 12 -14.09 -1.26 -9.56
N SER A 13 -15.25 -0.68 -9.31
CA SER A 13 -16.48 -0.95 -10.07
C SER A 13 -16.96 0.33 -10.72
N LEU A 14 -17.27 0.29 -12.01
CA LEU A 14 -17.83 1.38 -12.79
C LEU A 14 -19.20 0.99 -13.31
N THR A 15 -20.21 1.81 -13.03
CA THR A 15 -21.55 1.61 -13.60
C THR A 15 -21.76 2.44 -14.86
N ARG A 16 -22.74 2.03 -15.69
CA ARG A 16 -23.14 2.72 -16.93
C ARG A 16 -21.98 2.90 -17.91
N THR A 17 -21.35 1.79 -18.27
CA THR A 17 -20.20 1.77 -19.17
C THR A 17 -20.58 1.25 -20.56
N TYR A 18 -19.85 1.70 -21.57
CA TYR A 18 -20.07 1.35 -22.97
C TYR A 18 -18.74 1.01 -23.61
N GLY A 19 -18.71 0.08 -24.56
CA GLY A 19 -17.45 -0.35 -25.18
C GLY A 19 -17.48 -1.77 -25.70
N LYS A 20 -16.31 -2.40 -25.72
CA LYS A 20 -16.15 -3.82 -26.04
C LYS A 20 -14.96 -4.43 -25.31
N LEU A 21 -15.05 -5.72 -25.01
CA LEU A 21 -13.92 -6.54 -24.55
C LEU A 21 -13.72 -7.66 -25.58
N GLY A 22 -12.67 -7.53 -26.40
CA GLY A 22 -12.47 -8.39 -27.55
C GLY A 22 -13.66 -8.35 -28.52
N PRO A 23 -14.29 -9.50 -28.84
CA PRO A 23 -15.45 -9.54 -29.73
C PRO A 23 -16.77 -9.17 -29.04
N VAL A 24 -16.79 -8.96 -27.73
CA VAL A 24 -18.02 -8.75 -26.96
C VAL A 24 -18.30 -7.25 -26.79
N PRO A 25 -19.25 -6.65 -27.53
CA PRO A 25 -19.71 -5.30 -27.24
C PRO A 25 -20.54 -5.27 -25.96
N PHE A 26 -20.50 -4.14 -25.26
CA PHE A 26 -21.33 -3.88 -24.08
C PHE A 26 -21.85 -2.45 -24.06
N SER A 27 -23.04 -2.29 -23.47
CA SER A 27 -23.73 -1.01 -23.33
C SER A 27 -24.46 -0.97 -22.00
N ASP A 28 -24.38 0.17 -21.31
CA ASP A 28 -24.94 0.36 -19.96
C ASP A 28 -24.55 -0.78 -18.99
N ALA A 29 -23.30 -1.24 -19.11
CA ALA A 29 -22.78 -2.37 -18.35
C ALA A 29 -22.05 -1.91 -17.07
N VAL A 30 -21.73 -2.88 -16.22
CA VAL A 30 -20.81 -2.71 -15.10
C VAL A 30 -19.44 -3.25 -15.49
N LEU A 31 -18.39 -2.42 -15.33
CA LEU A 31 -17.01 -2.87 -15.42
C LEU A 31 -16.45 -3.01 -14.01
N SER A 32 -15.95 -4.20 -13.69
CA SER A 32 -15.24 -4.47 -12.45
C SER A 32 -13.77 -4.73 -12.76
N PHE A 33 -12.89 -3.91 -12.22
CA PHE A 33 -11.45 -4.06 -12.29
C PHE A 33 -10.95 -4.70 -11.00
N THR A 34 -9.91 -5.53 -11.11
CA THR A 34 -9.19 -6.07 -9.97
C THR A 34 -7.70 -5.97 -10.23
N PHE A 35 -6.92 -5.53 -9.25
CA PHE A 35 -5.46 -5.53 -9.30
C PHE A 35 -4.92 -6.24 -8.07
N GLN A 36 -4.10 -7.26 -8.27
CA GLN A 36 -3.41 -7.98 -7.22
C GLN A 36 -1.94 -7.58 -7.24
N GLY A 37 -1.50 -6.88 -6.21
CA GLY A 37 -0.12 -6.44 -6.04
C GLY A 37 0.41 -6.78 -4.67
N ASP A 38 1.46 -6.08 -4.28
CA ASP A 38 2.20 -6.28 -3.04
C ASP A 38 2.61 -4.90 -2.50
N THR A 39 2.37 -4.63 -1.20
CA THR A 39 2.60 -3.30 -0.60
C THR A 39 4.05 -2.84 -0.66
N LYS A 40 5.02 -3.75 -0.89
CA LYS A 40 6.42 -3.37 -1.09
C LYS A 40 6.68 -2.67 -2.42
N ASP A 41 5.84 -2.93 -3.41
CA ASP A 41 5.99 -2.42 -4.76
C ASP A 41 5.27 -1.08 -4.95
N VAL A 42 4.70 -0.55 -3.86
CA VAL A 42 4.16 0.80 -3.79
C VAL A 42 5.31 1.78 -3.72
N VAL A 43 5.29 2.73 -4.64
CA VAL A 43 6.27 3.80 -4.74
C VAL A 43 5.58 5.16 -4.70
N ALA A 44 6.31 6.17 -4.22
CA ALA A 44 5.85 7.55 -4.34
C ALA A 44 6.15 8.08 -5.75
N TYR A 45 5.29 8.97 -6.26
CA TYR A 45 5.54 9.72 -7.49
C TYR A 45 5.42 11.22 -7.23
N SER A 46 6.14 12.02 -8.03
CA SER A 46 6.02 13.47 -8.05
C SER A 46 6.26 13.99 -9.46
N VAL A 47 5.29 14.71 -9.99
CA VAL A 47 5.34 15.36 -11.31
C VAL A 47 4.85 16.81 -11.18
N PRO A 48 5.12 17.71 -12.15
CA PRO A 48 4.59 19.06 -12.08
C PRO A 48 3.05 19.10 -11.91
N GLY A 49 2.60 19.60 -10.76
CA GLY A 49 1.17 19.74 -10.43
C GLY A 49 0.46 18.48 -9.95
N SER A 50 1.17 17.38 -9.66
CA SER A 50 0.60 16.19 -9.01
C SER A 50 1.67 15.40 -8.25
N HIS A 51 1.30 14.82 -7.10
CA HIS A 51 2.15 13.90 -6.35
C HIS A 51 1.28 12.88 -5.64
N GLY A 52 1.85 11.73 -5.30
CA GLY A 52 1.13 10.70 -4.56
C GLY A 52 1.82 9.35 -4.59
N PHE A 53 1.04 8.29 -4.68
CA PHE A 53 1.53 6.91 -4.62
C PHE A 53 1.03 6.10 -5.82
N GLU A 54 1.83 5.13 -6.25
CA GLU A 54 1.45 4.18 -7.30
C GLU A 54 2.02 2.78 -7.03
N ILE A 55 1.35 1.76 -7.58
CA ILE A 55 1.83 0.38 -7.60
C ILE A 55 1.75 -0.16 -9.03
N LEU A 56 2.93 -0.37 -9.62
CA LEU A 56 3.09 -0.73 -11.03
C LEU A 56 3.19 -2.24 -11.25
N LYS A 57 3.56 -2.98 -10.20
CA LYS A 57 3.75 -4.44 -10.28
C LYS A 57 2.55 -5.15 -9.70
N GLY A 58 1.93 -5.98 -10.52
CA GLY A 58 0.80 -6.79 -10.13
C GLY A 58 0.12 -7.46 -11.32
N VAL A 59 -0.97 -8.14 -11.05
CA VAL A 59 -1.85 -8.75 -12.05
C VAL A 59 -3.18 -8.03 -12.04
N ALA A 60 -3.54 -7.46 -13.18
CA ALA A 60 -4.81 -6.76 -13.34
C ALA A 60 -5.79 -7.58 -14.18
N SER A 61 -7.07 -7.55 -13.82
CA SER A 61 -8.16 -8.14 -14.60
C SER A 61 -9.35 -7.21 -14.70
N VAL A 62 -10.19 -7.48 -15.69
CA VAL A 62 -11.46 -6.78 -15.93
C VAL A 62 -12.56 -7.80 -16.16
N GLN A 63 -13.74 -7.50 -15.61
CA GLN A 63 -14.97 -8.23 -15.82
C GLN A 63 -16.06 -7.26 -16.28
N VAL A 64 -16.79 -7.65 -17.31
CA VAL A 64 -17.98 -6.93 -17.82
C VAL A 64 -19.21 -7.69 -17.38
N SER A 65 -20.13 -7.04 -16.67
CA SER A 65 -21.40 -7.61 -16.24
C SER A 65 -22.58 -6.77 -16.74
N ALA A 66 -23.72 -7.42 -17.01
CA ALA A 66 -24.91 -6.72 -17.49
C ALA A 66 -25.48 -5.72 -16.46
N SER A 67 -25.28 -6.00 -15.17
CA SER A 67 -25.69 -5.14 -14.04
C SER A 67 -24.84 -5.46 -12.81
N ALA A 68 -24.97 -4.69 -11.73
CA ALA A 68 -24.31 -4.99 -10.46
C ALA A 68 -24.84 -6.33 -9.91
N GLY A 69 -23.97 -7.33 -9.78
CA GLY A 69 -24.35 -8.70 -9.40
C GLY A 69 -25.04 -9.50 -10.52
N GLY A 70 -25.17 -8.93 -11.74
CA GLY A 70 -25.75 -9.58 -12.90
C GLY A 70 -24.80 -10.58 -13.59
N PRO A 71 -25.27 -11.24 -14.68
CA PRO A 71 -24.47 -12.20 -15.42
C PRO A 71 -23.22 -11.56 -16.03
N VAL A 72 -22.13 -12.32 -16.03
CA VAL A 72 -20.86 -11.95 -16.67
C VAL A 72 -21.01 -12.07 -18.18
N LEU A 73 -20.74 -10.98 -18.90
CA LEU A 73 -20.79 -10.90 -20.36
C LEU A 73 -19.43 -11.24 -20.97
N ALA A 74 -18.35 -10.75 -20.36
CA ALA A 74 -16.97 -11.00 -20.78
C ALA A 74 -16.01 -10.76 -19.60
N GLN A 75 -14.84 -11.36 -19.64
CA GLN A 75 -13.77 -11.11 -18.67
C GLN A 75 -12.41 -11.32 -19.33
N GLY A 76 -11.37 -10.66 -18.81
CA GLY A 76 -10.01 -10.80 -19.32
C GLY A 76 -8.97 -10.39 -18.28
N THR A 77 -7.77 -10.95 -18.38
CA THR A 77 -6.59 -10.50 -17.63
C THR A 77 -5.80 -9.57 -18.53
N PHE A 78 -5.42 -8.39 -18.05
CA PHE A 78 -4.60 -7.46 -18.83
C PHE A 78 -3.24 -8.06 -19.14
N LEU A 79 -2.78 -7.89 -20.38
CA LEU A 79 -1.43 -8.29 -20.77
C LEU A 79 -0.40 -7.29 -20.23
N PRO A 80 0.87 -7.67 -20.02
CA PRO A 80 1.90 -6.75 -19.53
C PRO A 80 2.03 -5.46 -20.36
N ALA A 81 1.77 -5.55 -21.68
CA ALA A 81 1.80 -4.41 -22.59
C ALA A 81 0.71 -3.34 -22.31
N ALA A 82 -0.35 -3.67 -21.56
CA ALA A 82 -1.35 -2.70 -21.12
C ALA A 82 -0.81 -1.78 -20.00
N GLY A 83 0.26 -2.17 -19.31
CA GLY A 83 0.94 -1.36 -18.30
C GLY A 83 0.01 -0.87 -17.19
N ILE A 84 -0.93 -1.71 -16.73
CA ILE A 84 -1.91 -1.34 -15.71
C ILE A 84 -1.24 -1.12 -14.35
N PHE A 85 -1.60 -0.04 -13.68
CA PHE A 85 -1.15 0.32 -12.33
C PHE A 85 -2.32 0.87 -11.51
N ILE A 86 -2.14 0.92 -10.19
CA ILE A 86 -3.03 1.69 -9.29
C ILE A 86 -2.30 2.95 -8.86
N SER A 87 -2.99 4.08 -8.83
CA SER A 87 -2.45 5.34 -8.33
C SER A 87 -3.42 6.06 -7.42
N ALA A 88 -2.87 6.82 -6.47
CA ALA A 88 -3.59 7.77 -5.63
C ALA A 88 -2.93 9.15 -5.76
N ASP A 89 -3.71 10.16 -6.14
CA ASP A 89 -3.25 11.55 -6.30
C ASP A 89 -3.55 12.35 -5.02
N CYS A 90 -2.48 12.79 -4.37
CA CYS A 90 -2.54 13.58 -3.14
C CYS A 90 -2.77 15.08 -3.40
N THR A 91 -2.47 15.57 -4.61
CA THR A 91 -2.67 16.97 -4.99
C THR A 91 -4.10 17.24 -5.46
N ASN A 92 -4.57 16.43 -6.41
CA ASN A 92 -5.86 16.62 -7.06
C ASN A 92 -6.96 15.77 -6.42
N GLY A 93 -6.57 14.84 -5.53
CA GLY A 93 -7.47 13.87 -4.96
C GLY A 93 -7.80 12.76 -5.95
N GLY A 94 -8.08 11.58 -5.41
CA GLY A 94 -8.59 10.46 -6.17
C GLY A 94 -7.65 9.27 -6.25
N VAL A 95 -8.25 8.13 -6.60
CA VAL A 95 -7.59 6.83 -6.69
C VAL A 95 -8.18 6.06 -7.86
N GLY A 96 -7.36 5.32 -8.60
CA GLY A 96 -7.85 4.61 -9.76
C GLY A 96 -6.85 3.71 -10.45
N PHE A 97 -7.37 2.98 -11.43
CA PHE A 97 -6.61 2.19 -12.38
C PHE A 97 -6.11 3.10 -13.51
N GLY A 98 -4.80 3.14 -13.71
CA GLY A 98 -4.14 3.81 -14.83
C GLY A 98 -3.47 2.81 -15.78
N SER A 99 -3.03 3.29 -16.94
CA SER A 99 -2.18 2.56 -17.91
C SER A 99 -0.97 3.41 -18.30
N PHE A 100 0.18 2.77 -18.55
CA PHE A 100 1.43 3.45 -18.91
C PHE A 100 1.95 4.41 -17.82
N ALA A 101 2.10 3.91 -16.58
CA ALA A 101 2.57 4.65 -15.41
C ALA A 101 3.90 5.41 -15.62
N VAL A 102 4.24 6.31 -14.69
CA VAL A 102 5.58 6.90 -14.63
C VAL A 102 6.54 5.80 -14.17
N ALA A 103 7.22 5.15 -15.11
CA ALA A 103 8.06 4.01 -14.80
C ALA A 103 9.30 4.36 -13.95
N ASP A 104 9.69 5.63 -13.89
CA ASP A 104 10.88 6.11 -13.19
C ASP A 104 10.62 7.45 -12.48
N GLN A 105 10.76 7.45 -11.15
CA GLN A 105 10.62 8.64 -10.30
C GLN A 105 11.68 9.71 -10.62
N HIS A 106 12.79 9.32 -11.24
CA HIS A 106 13.86 10.19 -11.69
C HIS A 106 13.67 10.67 -13.14
N ALA A 107 12.70 10.11 -13.87
CA ALA A 107 12.29 10.54 -15.19
C ALA A 107 10.76 10.74 -15.20
N PRO A 108 10.26 11.90 -14.71
CA PRO A 108 8.84 12.16 -14.39
C PRO A 108 7.92 12.27 -15.61
N ASN A 109 8.34 11.74 -16.77
CA ASN A 109 7.55 11.73 -17.99
C ASN A 109 6.90 10.36 -18.13
N PHE A 110 5.59 10.34 -18.32
CA PHE A 110 4.91 9.13 -18.76
C PHE A 110 5.50 8.67 -20.11
N PRO A 111 5.75 7.36 -20.31
CA PRO A 111 6.33 6.83 -21.54
C PRO A 111 5.38 6.95 -22.76
N GLY A 112 4.20 7.52 -22.59
CA GLY A 112 3.20 7.71 -23.62
C GLY A 112 1.98 8.51 -23.12
N VAL A 113 0.86 8.34 -23.82
CA VAL A 113 -0.43 8.86 -23.37
C VAL A 113 -0.99 7.91 -22.32
N VAL A 114 -1.22 8.42 -21.11
CA VAL A 114 -1.82 7.66 -20.01
C VAL A 114 -3.32 7.58 -20.24
N ALA A 115 -3.88 6.37 -20.20
CA ALA A 115 -5.32 6.19 -20.10
C ALA A 115 -5.70 5.74 -18.69
N TYR A 116 -6.70 6.38 -18.11
CA TYR A 116 -7.31 5.96 -16.85
C TYR A 116 -8.61 5.20 -17.15
N PRO A 117 -8.59 3.85 -17.26
CA PRO A 117 -9.81 3.09 -17.52
C PRO A 117 -10.88 3.25 -16.43
N GLY A 118 -10.47 3.58 -15.20
CA GLY A 118 -11.32 3.95 -14.08
C GLY A 118 -10.54 4.77 -13.05
N ALA A 119 -11.17 5.82 -12.53
CA ALA A 119 -10.67 6.56 -11.37
C ALA A 119 -11.84 7.19 -10.62
N LEU A 120 -11.75 7.21 -9.29
CA LEU A 120 -12.67 7.92 -8.41
C LEU A 120 -11.99 9.13 -7.81
N LEU A 121 -12.62 10.31 -7.91
CA LEU A 121 -12.30 11.40 -7.01
C LEU A 121 -12.85 11.09 -5.62
N GLY A 122 -12.00 11.22 -4.61
CA GLY A 122 -12.26 10.79 -3.25
C GLY A 122 -11.32 11.47 -2.26
N PRO A 123 -11.23 10.98 -0.99
CA PRO A 123 -10.50 11.66 0.07
C PRO A 123 -9.02 11.85 -0.28
N SER A 124 -8.43 12.88 0.34
CA SER A 124 -7.04 13.30 0.12
C SER A 124 -6.04 12.21 0.52
N CYS A 125 -5.15 11.88 -0.42
CA CYS A 125 -3.90 11.14 -0.24
C CYS A 125 -4.00 9.77 0.49
N TYR A 126 -4.24 8.71 -0.28
CA TYR A 126 -4.20 7.31 0.18
C TYR A 126 -2.84 6.67 -0.13
N ASP A 127 -2.28 5.93 0.83
CA ASP A 127 -0.92 5.38 0.78
C ASP A 127 -0.74 4.12 -0.08
N LEU A 128 -1.83 3.50 -0.54
CA LEU A 128 -1.81 2.21 -1.25
C LEU A 128 -1.17 1.06 -0.43
N LYS A 129 -1.13 1.18 0.90
CA LYS A 129 -0.53 0.17 1.79
C LYS A 129 -1.47 -0.31 2.88
N SER A 130 -2.59 0.38 3.08
CA SER A 130 -3.58 0.08 4.10
C SER A 130 -4.91 -0.35 3.49
N ASN A 131 -5.79 -0.96 4.28
CA ASN A 131 -7.18 -1.19 3.84
C ASN A 131 -7.85 0.16 3.58
N PHE A 132 -8.63 0.25 2.51
CA PHE A 132 -9.24 1.50 2.09
C PHE A 132 -10.55 1.23 1.36
N GLU A 133 -11.52 2.11 1.54
CA GLU A 133 -12.80 2.03 0.85
C GLU A 133 -13.32 3.43 0.54
N VAL A 134 -13.72 3.62 -0.71
CA VAL A 134 -14.47 4.78 -1.19
C VAL A 134 -15.76 4.23 -1.78
N GLY A 135 -16.84 4.38 -1.02
CA GLY A 135 -18.17 3.92 -1.42
C GLY A 135 -18.79 4.78 -2.53
N SER A 136 -19.95 4.37 -3.02
CA SER A 136 -20.71 5.03 -4.10
C SER A 136 -21.48 6.28 -3.65
N GLY A 137 -20.83 7.16 -2.87
CA GLY A 137 -21.40 8.41 -2.40
C GLY A 137 -21.75 9.37 -3.54
N PRO A 138 -22.80 10.21 -3.41
CA PRO A 138 -23.25 11.13 -4.46
C PRO A 138 -22.22 12.21 -4.86
N THR A 139 -21.17 12.39 -4.06
CA THR A 139 -20.06 13.32 -4.29
C THR A 139 -18.85 12.69 -4.98
N ASN A 140 -18.82 11.36 -5.13
CA ASN A 140 -17.66 10.66 -5.69
C ASN A 140 -17.81 10.66 -7.20
N THR A 141 -17.15 11.62 -7.84
CA THR A 141 -17.17 11.79 -9.29
C THR A 141 -16.16 10.82 -9.89
N ASN A 142 -16.68 9.90 -10.70
CA ASN A 142 -15.84 8.93 -11.39
C ASN A 142 -15.42 9.48 -12.77
N PHE A 143 -14.11 9.43 -13.03
CA PHE A 143 -13.53 9.75 -14.31
C PHE A 143 -13.08 8.45 -14.97
N ALA A 144 -13.93 7.91 -15.82
CA ALA A 144 -13.54 6.86 -16.73
C ALA A 144 -13.04 7.51 -18.02
N TRP A 145 -11.82 7.18 -18.42
CA TRP A 145 -11.18 7.54 -19.70
C TRP A 145 -10.74 8.99 -19.84
N VAL A 146 -9.92 9.44 -18.88
CA VAL A 146 -9.07 10.61 -19.07
C VAL A 146 -7.83 10.19 -19.85
N LEU A 147 -7.63 10.78 -21.03
CA LEU A 147 -6.30 10.77 -21.66
C LEU A 147 -5.54 11.97 -21.13
N VAL A 148 -4.49 11.72 -20.35
CA VAL A 148 -3.60 12.79 -19.90
C VAL A 148 -2.44 12.85 -20.88
N ASN A 149 -2.33 13.97 -21.61
CA ASN A 149 -1.14 14.25 -22.39
C ASN A 149 -0.04 14.73 -21.43
N PRO A 150 1.09 14.02 -21.29
CA PRO A 150 2.15 14.38 -20.35
C PRO A 150 2.79 15.75 -20.61
N ARG A 151 2.61 16.34 -21.79
CA ARG A 151 3.17 17.66 -22.15
C ARG A 151 2.30 18.85 -21.72
N PHE A 152 1.10 18.62 -21.17
CA PHE A 152 0.21 19.71 -20.79
C PHE A 152 -0.17 19.63 -19.31
N PRO A 153 0.31 20.57 -18.47
CA PRO A 153 -0.21 20.73 -17.13
C PRO A 153 -1.63 21.29 -17.23
N PHE A 154 -2.63 20.40 -17.07
CA PHE A 154 -4.03 20.69 -16.74
C PHE A 154 -4.86 21.62 -17.66
N ALA A 155 -4.31 22.21 -18.72
CA ALA A 155 -4.97 23.27 -19.51
C ALA A 155 -5.90 22.80 -20.65
N GLY A 156 -6.21 21.50 -20.74
CA GLY A 156 -7.04 20.98 -21.82
C GLY A 156 -7.61 19.62 -21.48
N TRP A 157 -8.52 19.58 -20.51
CA TRP A 157 -9.36 18.42 -20.23
C TRP A 157 -10.31 18.18 -21.42
N ASN A 158 -9.78 17.73 -22.55
CA ASN A 158 -10.60 17.19 -23.62
C ASN A 158 -10.97 15.75 -23.24
N LEU A 159 -11.79 15.64 -22.19
CA LEU A 159 -12.50 14.43 -21.76
C LEU A 159 -13.45 13.89 -22.86
N CYS A 160 -13.58 14.65 -23.94
CA CYS A 160 -14.56 14.52 -24.99
C CYS A 160 -13.85 14.44 -26.34
N GLY A 161 -13.81 13.26 -26.95
CA GLY A 161 -13.42 13.13 -28.35
C GLY A 161 -12.02 12.56 -28.60
N SER A 162 -11.28 12.16 -27.57
CA SER A 162 -10.15 11.29 -27.81
C SER A 162 -10.64 9.86 -28.12
N PRO A 163 -10.12 9.19 -29.16
CA PRO A 163 -10.52 7.82 -29.46
C PRO A 163 -10.19 6.90 -28.26
N PRO A 164 -11.04 5.91 -27.96
CA PRO A 164 -10.74 4.96 -26.89
C PRO A 164 -9.42 4.24 -27.17
N MET A 165 -8.54 4.22 -26.18
CA MET A 165 -7.25 3.54 -26.29
C MET A 165 -7.44 2.04 -26.06
N PRO A 166 -6.92 1.16 -26.95
CA PRO A 166 -6.96 -0.27 -26.71
C PRO A 166 -6.09 -0.65 -25.52
N LEU A 167 -6.69 -1.35 -24.55
CA LEU A 167 -5.94 -1.97 -23.46
C LEU A 167 -5.94 -3.49 -23.67
N PRO A 168 -4.79 -4.10 -24.04
CA PRO A 168 -4.76 -5.50 -24.42
C PRO A 168 -5.04 -6.43 -23.23
N THR A 169 -5.91 -7.42 -23.43
CA THR A 169 -6.24 -8.47 -22.45
C THR A 169 -6.13 -9.86 -23.07
N SER A 170 -6.18 -10.91 -22.23
CA SER A 170 -6.26 -12.32 -22.63
C SER A 170 -7.47 -12.64 -23.52
N SER A 171 -8.51 -11.80 -23.48
CA SER A 171 -9.77 -11.99 -24.23
C SER A 171 -9.90 -11.03 -25.41
N GLY A 172 -8.79 -10.38 -25.80
CA GLY A 172 -8.75 -9.27 -26.76
C GLY A 172 -8.75 -7.91 -26.08
N ASP A 173 -8.61 -6.85 -26.86
CA ASP A 173 -8.50 -5.49 -26.32
C ASP A 173 -9.79 -5.05 -25.61
N LEU A 174 -9.63 -4.43 -24.44
CA LEU A 174 -10.66 -3.61 -23.83
C LEU A 174 -10.66 -2.23 -24.49
N TYR A 175 -11.83 -1.84 -24.99
CA TYR A 175 -12.15 -0.46 -25.34
C TYR A 175 -13.33 -0.05 -24.49
N VAL A 176 -13.24 1.09 -23.84
CA VAL A 176 -14.40 1.69 -23.19
C VAL A 176 -14.57 3.06 -23.82
N THR A 177 -15.77 3.31 -24.32
CA THR A 177 -16.12 4.61 -24.86
C THR A 177 -16.53 5.52 -23.71
N SER A 178 -16.00 6.74 -23.71
CA SER A 178 -16.57 7.82 -22.91
C SER A 178 -18.03 7.99 -23.35
N MET A 179 -18.97 8.08 -22.40
CA MET A 179 -20.32 8.54 -22.72
C MET A 179 -20.26 9.89 -23.44
N PRO A 180 -21.29 10.29 -24.21
CA PRO A 180 -21.42 11.68 -24.63
C PRO A 180 -21.30 12.58 -23.39
N CYS A 181 -20.51 13.64 -23.50
CA CYS A 181 -20.10 14.55 -22.42
C CYS A 181 -21.26 15.33 -21.80
N GLN A 182 -22.17 14.61 -21.17
CA GLN A 182 -23.31 15.13 -20.45
C GLN A 182 -22.98 15.05 -18.96
N PRO A 183 -22.72 16.19 -18.29
CA PRO A 183 -22.36 16.27 -16.87
C PRO A 183 -23.49 15.84 -15.91
N THR A 184 -24.61 15.32 -16.43
CA THR A 184 -25.83 15.05 -15.65
C THR A 184 -25.95 13.60 -15.16
N THR A 185 -25.12 12.67 -15.62
CA THR A 185 -25.09 11.30 -15.09
C THR A 185 -23.67 10.89 -14.73
N TRP A 186 -23.16 11.46 -13.64
CA TRP A 186 -21.92 11.00 -13.01
C TRP A 186 -21.99 9.48 -12.84
N LYS A 187 -20.99 8.77 -13.38
CA LYS A 187 -20.86 7.33 -13.16
C LYS A 187 -20.68 7.11 -11.67
N ARG A 188 -21.48 6.21 -11.10
CA ARG A 188 -21.22 5.72 -9.75
C ARG A 188 -20.14 4.67 -9.85
N GLY A 189 -19.11 4.82 -9.04
CA GLY A 189 -18.12 3.79 -8.86
C GLY A 189 -17.76 3.62 -7.40
N GLU A 190 -17.15 2.48 -7.12
CA GLU A 190 -16.66 2.09 -5.81
C GLU A 190 -15.22 1.64 -5.98
N PHE A 191 -14.36 2.02 -5.03
CA PHE A 191 -12.98 1.58 -4.99
C PHE A 191 -12.66 1.03 -3.61
N SER A 192 -11.99 -0.11 -3.57
CA SER A 192 -11.48 -0.67 -2.32
C SER A 192 -10.08 -1.24 -2.48
N GLY A 193 -9.28 -1.12 -1.43
CA GLY A 193 -8.01 -1.80 -1.23
C GLY A 193 -8.12 -2.73 -0.02
N THR A 194 -7.75 -3.99 -0.17
CA THR A 194 -7.81 -4.99 0.90
C THR A 194 -6.51 -5.78 0.96
N LEU A 195 -5.86 -5.76 2.12
CA LEU A 195 -4.70 -6.60 2.40
C LEU A 195 -5.12 -8.08 2.40
N ASN A 196 -4.48 -8.90 1.57
CA ASN A 196 -4.64 -10.35 1.56
C ASN A 196 -3.51 -10.97 2.38
N GLY A 197 -3.76 -11.12 3.68
CA GLY A 197 -2.87 -11.73 4.66
C GLY A 197 -3.61 -11.84 6.00
N PRO A 198 -3.03 -12.47 7.05
CA PRO A 198 -3.60 -12.32 8.38
C PRO A 198 -3.77 -10.83 8.66
N THR A 199 -5.02 -10.42 8.90
CA THR A 199 -5.53 -9.05 8.80
C THR A 199 -5.00 -8.09 9.87
N ALA A 200 -3.87 -8.40 10.49
CA ALA A 200 -3.21 -7.58 11.47
C ALA A 200 -1.70 -7.81 11.35
N LEU A 201 -0.98 -6.89 10.69
CA LEU A 201 0.10 -6.31 11.45
C LEU A 201 -0.64 -5.67 12.63
N GLU A 202 -0.66 -6.34 13.78
CA GLU A 202 -1.12 -5.73 15.01
C GLU A 202 -0.46 -4.36 15.05
N THR A 203 -1.26 -3.30 14.88
CA THR A 203 -0.81 -1.98 15.27
C THR A 203 -0.29 -2.16 16.69
N PRO A 204 1.00 -1.90 16.96
CA PRO A 204 1.51 -1.84 18.31
C PRO A 204 0.46 -1.21 19.23
N ASP A 205 0.05 -1.90 20.30
CA ASP A 205 -0.84 -1.30 21.31
C ASP A 205 -0.19 -0.02 21.88
N VAL A 206 1.13 0.10 21.77
CA VAL A 206 1.94 1.17 22.35
C VAL A 206 3.19 1.42 21.53
N TYR A 207 3.56 2.69 21.38
CA TYR A 207 4.72 3.15 20.62
C TYR A 207 5.72 3.85 21.53
N PHE A 208 7.00 3.46 21.40
CA PHE A 208 8.09 4.13 22.10
C PHE A 208 9.21 4.48 21.15
N PRO A 209 9.64 5.75 21.07
CA PRO A 209 10.79 6.12 20.27
C PRO A 209 12.07 5.55 20.88
N GLY A 210 12.76 4.69 20.13
CA GLY A 210 14.13 4.26 20.43
C GLY A 210 15.15 4.86 19.45
N THR A 211 16.40 4.92 19.90
CA THR A 211 17.57 5.26 19.05
C THR A 211 18.25 3.98 18.62
N LEU A 212 18.29 3.71 17.31
CA LEU A 212 19.12 2.67 16.70
C LEU A 212 20.49 3.27 16.33
N LYS A 213 21.56 2.59 16.70
CA LYS A 213 22.94 2.92 16.34
C LYS A 213 23.64 1.70 15.78
N ARG A 214 24.19 1.80 14.58
CA ARG A 214 25.07 0.77 14.03
C ARG A 214 26.45 0.85 14.70
N THR A 215 26.95 -0.27 15.23
CA THR A 215 28.25 -0.34 15.91
C THR A 215 29.28 -1.16 15.14
N GLY A 216 28.84 -1.92 14.13
CA GLY A 216 29.71 -2.68 13.23
C GLY A 216 29.00 -3.11 11.96
N ALA A 217 29.69 -3.85 11.09
CA ALA A 217 29.13 -4.33 9.82
C ALA A 217 27.87 -5.20 10.03
N HIS A 218 27.86 -5.99 11.11
CA HIS A 218 26.79 -6.93 11.48
C HIS A 218 26.35 -6.75 12.94
N GLU A 219 26.56 -5.54 13.49
CA GLU A 219 26.29 -5.23 14.89
C GLU A 219 25.53 -3.92 15.03
N PHE A 220 24.57 -3.89 15.95
CA PHE A 220 23.78 -2.71 16.28
C PHE A 220 23.50 -2.62 17.78
N GLU A 221 23.24 -1.41 18.24
CA GLU A 221 22.73 -1.09 19.56
C GLU A 221 21.42 -0.31 19.44
N VAL A 222 20.46 -0.61 20.30
CA VAL A 222 19.21 0.14 20.45
C VAL A 222 19.04 0.54 21.89
N SER A 223 18.60 1.77 22.13
CA SER A 223 18.18 2.22 23.45
C SER A 223 16.92 3.07 23.39
N GLY A 224 16.05 2.95 24.38
CA GLY A 224 14.85 3.79 24.49
C GLY A 224 14.19 3.69 25.87
N ALA A 225 13.09 4.42 26.03
CA ALA A 225 12.24 4.37 27.22
C ALA A 225 10.86 3.82 26.86
N LEU A 226 10.41 2.79 27.56
CA LEU A 226 9.02 2.37 27.59
C LEU A 226 8.36 3.30 28.61
N GLY A 227 7.49 4.21 28.14
CA GLY A 227 6.80 5.23 28.94
C GLY A 227 6.00 4.67 30.12
N PRO A 228 5.26 5.53 30.85
CA PRO A 228 4.56 5.12 32.05
C PRO A 228 3.45 4.09 31.75
N GLY A 229 3.15 3.23 32.72
CA GLY A 229 2.03 2.28 32.65
C GLY A 229 2.37 0.86 32.22
N PHE A 230 3.66 0.49 32.16
CA PHE A 230 4.09 -0.87 31.84
C PHE A 230 4.77 -1.54 33.02
N SER A 231 4.33 -2.76 33.32
CA SER A 231 5.02 -3.65 34.23
C SER A 231 5.81 -4.70 33.48
N VAL A 232 6.89 -5.21 34.10
CA VAL A 232 7.63 -6.32 33.52
C VAL A 232 6.80 -7.62 33.50
N GLY A 233 5.82 -7.75 34.39
CA GLY A 233 4.88 -8.87 34.35
C GLY A 233 4.07 -8.92 33.05
N GLU A 234 3.61 -7.78 32.54
CA GLU A 234 2.91 -7.69 31.25
C GLU A 234 3.82 -8.02 30.07
N LEU A 235 5.08 -7.55 30.12
CA LEU A 235 6.10 -7.87 29.11
C LEU A 235 6.35 -9.38 29.01
N GLN A 236 6.32 -10.10 30.13
CA GLN A 236 6.55 -11.54 30.15
C GLN A 236 5.35 -12.36 29.67
N SER A 237 4.12 -11.93 30.00
CA SER A 237 2.91 -12.70 29.71
C SER A 237 2.43 -12.56 28.27
N LYS A 238 2.56 -11.37 27.67
CA LYS A 238 2.12 -11.11 26.30
C LYS A 238 3.18 -11.46 25.25
N GLY A 239 4.46 -11.29 25.61
CA GLY A 239 5.57 -11.35 24.66
C GLY A 239 5.98 -9.95 24.21
N LEU A 240 7.22 -9.84 23.71
CA LEU A 240 7.80 -8.56 23.31
C LEU A 240 8.10 -8.58 21.82
N LYS A 241 7.53 -7.62 21.09
CA LYS A 241 7.78 -7.40 19.67
C LYS A 241 8.59 -6.11 19.51
N ILE A 242 9.76 -6.17 18.88
CA ILE A 242 10.63 -5.01 18.64
C ILE A 242 10.80 -4.85 17.14
N TRP A 243 10.35 -3.73 16.59
CA TRP A 243 10.52 -3.38 15.18
C TRP A 243 11.74 -2.50 14.99
N LEU A 244 12.68 -2.99 14.21
CA LEU A 244 13.86 -2.28 13.75
C LEU A 244 13.67 -1.95 12.28
N GLY A 245 13.03 -0.81 11.98
CA GLY A 245 12.55 -0.53 10.63
C GLY A 245 11.42 -1.49 10.25
N ASP A 246 11.66 -2.33 9.25
CA ASP A 246 10.72 -3.35 8.74
C ASP A 246 10.90 -4.74 9.39
N VAL A 247 11.94 -4.93 10.21
CA VAL A 247 12.23 -6.20 10.88
C VAL A 247 11.54 -6.25 12.23
N ALA A 248 10.57 -7.16 12.41
CA ALA A 248 10.00 -7.49 13.71
C ALA A 248 10.80 -8.61 14.40
N LEU A 249 11.35 -8.30 15.57
CA LEU A 249 11.96 -9.27 16.48
C LEU A 249 10.91 -9.67 17.53
N VAL A 250 10.41 -10.89 17.42
CA VAL A 250 9.43 -11.45 18.36
C VAL A 250 10.18 -12.29 19.38
N LEU A 251 10.25 -11.82 20.62
CA LEU A 251 10.83 -12.58 21.71
C LEU A 251 9.81 -13.61 22.20
N PRO A 252 10.20 -14.88 22.44
CA PRO A 252 9.28 -15.88 22.98
C PRO A 252 8.71 -15.45 24.33
N LYS A 253 7.46 -15.81 24.61
CA LYS A 253 6.83 -15.59 25.93
C LYS A 253 7.70 -16.18 27.05
N ASN A 254 7.73 -15.50 28.21
CA ASN A 254 8.53 -15.88 29.38
C ASN A 254 10.05 -16.04 29.14
N SER A 255 10.60 -15.53 28.03
CA SER A 255 12.03 -15.69 27.71
C SER A 255 12.94 -14.72 28.45
N MET A 256 12.40 -13.63 29.00
CA MET A 256 13.18 -12.68 29.82
C MET A 256 13.40 -13.22 31.23
N LYS A 257 14.64 -13.13 31.73
CA LYS A 257 15.05 -13.56 33.06
C LYS A 257 15.56 -12.37 33.90
N PRO A 258 15.23 -12.31 35.19
CA PRO A 258 15.74 -11.25 36.07
C PRO A 258 17.24 -11.43 36.31
N ASP A 259 18.01 -10.35 36.27
CA ASP A 259 19.42 -10.26 36.62
C ASP A 259 19.72 -8.96 37.41
N ALA A 260 20.99 -8.73 37.75
CA ALA A 260 21.40 -7.54 38.51
C ALA A 260 21.18 -6.20 37.77
N ARG A 261 20.93 -6.23 36.45
CA ARG A 261 20.73 -5.05 35.59
C ARG A 261 19.25 -4.80 35.29
N GLY A 262 18.37 -5.76 35.60
CA GLY A 262 16.94 -5.69 35.32
C GLY A 262 16.42 -7.03 34.81
N TRP A 263 15.69 -7.01 33.70
CA TRP A 263 15.18 -8.20 33.02
C TRP A 263 15.88 -8.35 31.69
N THR A 264 16.39 -9.54 31.41
CA THR A 264 17.28 -9.77 30.28
C THR A 264 16.83 -10.91 29.41
N PHE A 265 16.97 -10.71 28.10
CA PHE A 265 16.88 -11.75 27.10
C PHE A 265 18.25 -11.90 26.45
N ARG A 266 18.77 -13.13 26.42
CA ARG A 266 19.95 -13.51 25.65
C ARG A 266 19.62 -14.74 24.83
N GLY A 267 19.61 -14.59 23.52
CA GLY A 267 19.20 -15.67 22.63
C GLY A 267 19.29 -15.29 21.16
N THR A 268 18.77 -16.16 20.30
CA THR A 268 18.70 -15.92 18.86
C THR A 268 17.26 -15.79 18.42
N VAL A 269 16.93 -14.69 17.74
CA VAL A 269 15.61 -14.44 17.15
C VAL A 269 15.83 -14.16 15.67
N SER A 270 15.16 -14.93 14.80
CA SER A 270 15.27 -14.79 13.34
C SER A 270 16.71 -14.77 12.81
N GLY A 271 17.61 -15.57 13.43
CA GLY A 271 19.03 -15.64 13.07
C GLY A 271 19.92 -14.55 13.65
N ILE A 272 19.36 -13.58 14.39
CA ILE A 272 20.10 -12.49 15.04
C ILE A 272 20.33 -12.85 16.51
N GLU A 273 21.58 -12.78 16.95
CA GLU A 273 21.94 -12.91 18.37
C GLU A 273 21.60 -11.61 19.09
N LEU A 274 20.75 -11.66 20.11
CA LEU A 274 20.28 -10.51 20.87
C LEU A 274 20.70 -10.59 22.34
N ASP A 275 21.18 -9.47 22.88
CA ASP A 275 21.30 -9.21 24.32
C ASP A 275 20.44 -7.98 24.64
N LEU A 276 19.23 -8.21 25.12
CA LEU A 276 18.27 -7.19 25.52
C LEU A 276 18.23 -7.10 27.04
N THR A 277 18.21 -5.88 27.58
CA THR A 277 18.01 -5.57 28.99
C THR A 277 16.90 -4.52 29.12
N ILE A 278 15.91 -4.80 29.97
CA ILE A 278 14.87 -3.87 30.38
C ILE A 278 15.06 -3.57 31.87
N SER A 279 15.21 -2.30 32.23
CA SER A 279 15.48 -1.88 33.60
C SER A 279 14.53 -0.77 34.02
N ALA A 280 14.19 -0.71 35.30
CA ALA A 280 13.42 0.39 35.84
C ALA A 280 14.26 1.68 35.80
N ASN A 281 13.73 2.71 35.15
CA ASN A 281 14.28 4.06 35.25
C ASN A 281 13.72 4.72 36.52
N ARG A 282 14.55 4.76 37.57
CA ARG A 282 14.15 5.23 38.90
C ARG A 282 13.67 6.67 38.93
N ASP A 283 14.04 7.47 37.94
CA ASP A 283 13.76 8.91 37.91
C ASP A 283 12.47 9.27 37.16
N ALA A 284 11.83 8.31 36.46
CA ALA A 284 10.76 8.61 35.50
C ALA A 284 9.50 7.73 35.62
N ASP A 285 9.41 6.84 36.61
CA ASP A 285 8.34 5.81 36.71
C ASP A 285 8.09 5.09 35.37
N ALA A 286 9.19 4.81 34.67
CA ALA A 286 9.22 4.30 33.31
C ALA A 286 10.23 3.16 33.24
N LEU A 287 10.05 2.24 32.30
CA LEU A 287 11.06 1.24 31.98
C LEU A 287 11.98 1.80 30.90
N SER A 288 13.26 1.47 30.95
CA SER A 288 14.19 1.71 29.86
C SER A 288 14.64 0.38 29.27
N PHE A 289 14.96 0.38 27.99
CA PHE A 289 15.50 -0.81 27.34
C PHE A 289 16.82 -0.49 26.62
N GLN A 290 17.72 -1.46 26.65
CA GLN A 290 18.95 -1.48 25.87
C GLN A 290 19.08 -2.84 25.19
N MET A 291 19.30 -2.84 23.88
CA MET A 291 19.44 -4.06 23.10
C MET A 291 20.72 -4.00 22.28
N LYS A 292 21.47 -5.10 22.24
CA LYS A 292 22.56 -5.30 21.29
C LYS A 292 22.22 -6.46 20.38
N GLY A 293 22.42 -6.27 19.08
CA GLY A 293 22.28 -7.32 18.09
C GLY A 293 23.61 -7.65 17.43
N ARG A 294 23.86 -8.93 17.18
CA ARG A 294 24.98 -9.45 16.39
C ARG A 294 24.49 -10.40 15.31
N ARG A 295 25.31 -10.58 14.28
CA ARG A 295 24.97 -11.36 13.07
C ARG A 295 23.73 -10.82 12.35
N ALA A 296 23.48 -9.53 12.49
CA ALA A 296 22.48 -8.86 11.69
C ALA A 296 22.95 -8.85 10.24
N GLU A 297 22.21 -9.52 9.36
CA GLU A 297 22.45 -9.38 7.91
C GLU A 297 22.29 -7.89 7.54
N PRO A 298 23.21 -7.29 6.76
CA PRO A 298 23.22 -5.85 6.51
C PRO A 298 22.00 -5.30 5.76
N VAL A 299 21.15 -6.19 5.23
CA VAL A 299 20.14 -5.83 4.25
C VAL A 299 18.80 -5.54 4.93
N GLY A 300 18.60 -4.30 5.36
CA GLY A 300 17.31 -3.82 5.88
C GLY A 300 17.40 -2.83 7.05
N PHE A 301 18.56 -2.65 7.68
CA PHE A 301 18.72 -1.70 8.78
C PHE A 301 19.06 -0.30 8.24
N PRO A 302 18.15 0.68 8.32
CA PRO A 302 18.50 2.08 8.05
C PRO A 302 19.51 2.58 9.09
N ASP A 303 20.47 3.41 8.67
CA ASP A 303 21.52 3.96 9.54
C ASP A 303 20.97 4.75 10.73
N PHE A 304 19.75 5.28 10.58
CA PHE A 304 18.93 5.86 11.65
C PHE A 304 17.47 5.53 11.39
N SER A 305 16.80 4.95 12.38
CA SER A 305 15.33 4.89 12.39
C SER A 305 14.79 4.89 13.81
N PRO A 306 13.58 5.46 14.01
CA PRO A 306 12.84 5.21 15.22
C PRO A 306 12.66 3.71 15.36
N VAL A 307 13.11 3.15 16.48
CA VAL A 307 12.74 1.78 16.86
C VAL A 307 11.35 1.83 17.44
N LEU A 308 10.48 0.92 17.01
CA LEU A 308 9.17 0.74 17.62
C LEU A 308 9.24 -0.50 18.51
N VAL A 309 8.72 -0.39 19.72
CA VAL A 309 8.58 -1.52 20.64
C VAL A 309 7.12 -1.63 21.00
N ALA A 310 6.54 -2.82 20.86
CA ALA A 310 5.19 -3.11 21.27
C ALA A 310 5.11 -4.38 22.10
N ILE A 311 4.03 -4.43 22.86
CA ILE A 311 3.65 -5.55 23.70
C ILE A 311 2.29 -5.99 23.16
N GLY A 312 2.18 -7.24 22.76
CA GLY A 312 0.96 -7.78 22.17
C GLY A 312 0.98 -9.29 22.29
N ASP A 313 -0.20 -9.90 22.24
CA ASP A 313 -0.30 -11.36 22.23
C ASP A 313 0.32 -11.94 20.94
N GLU A 314 0.79 -13.20 21.00
CA GLU A 314 1.25 -13.93 19.80
C GLU A 314 0.09 -14.25 18.85
#